data_AF-A0A8T4XRN7-F1
#
_entry.id   AF-A0A8T4XRN7-F1
#
_cell.length_a   1.000
_cell.length_b   1.000
_cell.length_c   1.000
_cell.angle_alpha   90.00
_cell.angle_beta   90.00
_cell.angle_gamma   90.00
#
_symmetry.space_group_name_H-M   'P 1'
#
loop_
_entity.id
_entity.type
_entity.pdbx_description
1 polymer ?
#
loop_
_entity_poly.entity_id
_entity_poly.type
_entity_poly.pdbx_seq_one_letter_code
_entity_poly.pdbx_strand_id
1 'polypeptide(L)'
;MLGITFLVIPNLIDGIIEFFMDFKITKVPNMNVFLLAPVHPNRHLKVYSASEFFSFALGLFQIAILTLRFALHSPLGKKAETLSNLVFWLGTGFLIHNLLNEFATLVIWFAFWAAMIMLIGASLVVRAFILTLGRLIL
;
A
#
# COMPACT_ATOMS: atom_id res chain seq x y z
N MET A 1 10.87 6.90 8.94
CA MET A 1 10.63 6.34 7.60
C MET A 1 10.30 7.43 6.58
N LEU A 2 9.29 8.30 6.81
CA LEU A 2 8.98 9.39 5.87
C LEU A 2 10.20 10.27 5.51
N GLY A 3 10.98 10.72 6.50
CA GLY A 3 12.17 11.54 6.24
C GLY A 3 13.26 10.87 5.40
N ILE A 4 13.38 9.53 5.47
CA ILE A 4 14.36 8.77 4.67
C ILE A 4 13.90 8.70 3.22
N THR A 5 12.59 8.56 2.97
CA THR A 5 12.03 8.56 1.62
C THR A 5 12.34 9.86 0.86
N PHE A 6 12.25 11.02 1.53
CA PHE A 6 12.63 12.32 0.94
C PHE A 6 14.13 12.49 0.68
N LEU A 7 14.98 11.78 1.41
CA LEU A 7 16.43 11.76 1.17
C LEU A 7 16.80 10.84 0.01
N VAL A 8 16.12 9.71 -0.13
CA VAL A 8 16.40 8.70 -1.17
C VAL A 8 15.88 9.14 -2.53
N ILE A 9 14.74 9.86 -2.58
CA ILE A 9 14.10 10.29 -3.83
C ILE A 9 14.24 11.81 -3.99
N PRO A 10 15.10 12.27 -4.90
CA PRO A 10 15.34 13.70 -5.08
C PRO A 10 14.12 14.41 -5.66
N ASN A 11 13.90 15.65 -5.24
CA ASN A 11 12.80 16.51 -5.68
C ASN A 11 11.41 15.87 -5.53
N LEU A 12 11.23 15.06 -4.48
CA LEU A 12 9.95 14.38 -4.23
C LEU A 12 8.81 15.38 -3.94
N ILE A 13 9.09 16.52 -3.31
CA ILE A 13 8.08 17.56 -3.05
C ILE A 13 7.48 18.09 -4.35
N ASP A 14 8.33 18.44 -5.33
CA ASP A 14 7.87 18.92 -6.63
C ASP A 14 7.04 17.85 -7.36
N GLY A 15 7.50 16.59 -7.31
CA GLY A 15 6.76 15.47 -7.88
C GLY A 15 5.39 15.25 -7.22
N ILE A 16 5.27 15.46 -5.90
CA ILE A 16 3.98 15.39 -5.19
C ILE A 16 3.05 16.51 -5.66
N ILE A 17 3.55 17.74 -5.77
CA ILE A 17 2.76 18.88 -6.25
C ILE A 17 2.29 18.63 -7.68
N GLU A 18 3.17 18.18 -8.57
CA GLU A 18 2.85 17.84 -9.96
C GLU A 18 1.80 16.73 -10.05
N PHE A 19 1.91 15.70 -9.21
CA PHE A 19 0.95 14.61 -9.13
C PHE A 19 -0.45 15.11 -8.80
N PHE A 20 -0.62 15.94 -7.76
CA PHE A 20 -1.95 16.44 -7.38
C PHE A 20 -2.52 17.44 -8.40
N MET A 21 -1.67 18.20 -9.08
CA MET A 21 -2.09 19.16 -10.12
C MET A 21 -2.54 18.47 -11.42
N ASP A 22 -2.12 17.22 -11.66
CA ASP A 22 -2.50 16.44 -12.84
C ASP A 22 -3.86 15.73 -12.68
N PHE A 23 -4.50 15.80 -11.51
CA PHE A 23 -5.82 15.19 -11.31
C PHE A 23 -6.93 15.93 -12.05
N LYS A 24 -7.69 15.20 -12.86
CA LYS A 24 -8.91 15.67 -13.49
C LYS A 24 -10.00 14.61 -13.43
N ILE A 25 -11.25 15.06 -13.57
CA ILE A 25 -12.38 14.15 -13.76
C ILE A 25 -12.20 13.49 -15.13
N THR A 26 -11.91 12.20 -15.12
CA THR A 26 -11.61 11.40 -16.31
C THR A 26 -12.61 10.26 -16.43
N LYS A 27 -12.99 9.93 -17.67
CA LYS A 27 -13.86 8.79 -17.94
C LYS A 27 -13.12 7.49 -17.65
N VAL A 28 -13.70 6.62 -16.84
CA VAL A 28 -13.17 5.27 -16.59
C VAL A 28 -13.23 4.49 -17.90
N PRO A 29 -12.11 3.90 -18.37
CA PRO A 29 -12.10 3.11 -19.59
C PRO A 29 -13.18 2.02 -19.59
N ASN A 30 -13.89 1.86 -20.71
CA ASN A 30 -14.96 0.88 -20.90
C ASN A 30 -16.18 1.04 -19.97
N MET A 31 -16.31 2.16 -19.24
CA MET A 31 -17.47 2.47 -18.42
C MET A 31 -17.98 3.89 -18.70
N ASN A 32 -19.27 4.15 -18.45
CA ASN A 32 -19.85 5.49 -18.50
C ASN A 32 -19.84 6.17 -17.12
N VAL A 33 -18.75 5.97 -16.37
CA VAL A 33 -18.52 6.56 -15.05
C VAL A 33 -17.33 7.52 -15.13
N PHE A 34 -17.43 8.64 -14.43
CA PHE A 34 -16.40 9.65 -14.36
C PHE A 34 -15.82 9.68 -12.95
N LEU A 35 -14.51 9.54 -12.82
CA LEU A 35 -13.80 9.52 -11.55
C LEU A 35 -12.56 10.42 -11.62
N LEU A 36 -12.09 10.85 -10.46
CA LEU A 36 -10.84 11.60 -10.36
C LEU A 36 -9.65 10.66 -10.61
N ALA A 37 -8.82 11.02 -11.59
CA ALA A 37 -7.58 10.31 -11.91
C ALA A 37 -6.53 11.29 -12.45
N PRO A 38 -5.24 10.99 -12.29
CA PRO A 38 -4.19 11.72 -12.97
C PRO A 38 -4.34 11.54 -14.48
N VAL A 39 -4.26 12.63 -15.24
CA VAL A 39 -4.35 12.59 -16.71
C VAL A 39 -3.22 11.78 -17.32
N HIS A 40 -2.03 11.85 -16.72
CA HIS A 40 -0.83 11.13 -17.16
C HIS A 40 -0.26 10.28 -16.01
N PRO A 41 -0.86 9.11 -15.71
CA PRO A 41 -0.41 8.27 -14.60
C PRO A 41 1.08 7.94 -14.67
N ASN A 42 1.64 7.73 -15.86
CA ASN A 42 3.03 7.39 -16.11
C ASN A 42 4.04 8.52 -15.86
N ARG A 43 3.61 9.77 -15.64
CA ARG A 43 4.53 10.88 -15.32
C ARG A 43 4.91 10.94 -13.84
N HIS A 44 4.15 10.26 -12.99
CA HIS A 44 4.26 10.40 -11.53
C HIS A 44 5.02 9.24 -10.88
N LEU A 45 5.89 8.56 -11.63
CA LEU A 45 6.66 7.40 -11.16
C LEU A 45 7.45 7.71 -9.87
N LYS A 46 7.97 8.94 -9.71
CA LYS A 46 8.68 9.33 -8.48
C LYS A 46 7.81 9.20 -7.24
N VAL A 47 6.54 9.59 -7.32
CA VAL A 47 5.58 9.51 -6.20
C VAL A 47 5.22 8.05 -5.92
N TYR A 48 5.09 7.24 -6.95
CA TYR A 48 4.82 5.81 -6.82
C TYR A 48 6.02 5.07 -6.24
N SER A 49 7.23 5.26 -6.75
CA SER A 49 8.45 4.68 -6.16
C SER A 49 8.68 5.13 -4.72
N ALA A 50 8.34 6.37 -4.36
CA ALA A 50 8.37 6.83 -2.97
C ALA A 50 7.40 6.07 -2.08
N SER A 51 6.18 5.86 -2.58
CA SER A 51 5.13 5.13 -1.88
C SER A 51 5.47 3.64 -1.77
N GLU A 52 6.08 3.05 -2.81
CA GLU A 52 6.59 1.67 -2.81
C GLU A 52 7.69 1.49 -1.75
N PHE A 53 8.74 2.31 -1.81
CA PHE A 53 9.85 2.27 -0.85
C PHE A 53 9.34 2.42 0.59
N PHE A 54 8.44 3.38 0.82
CA PHE A 54 7.83 3.58 2.12
C PHE A 54 7.04 2.35 2.59
N SER A 55 6.26 1.74 1.70
CA SER A 55 5.45 0.56 2.00
C SER A 55 6.33 -0.63 2.39
N PHE A 56 7.42 -0.90 1.65
CA PHE A 56 8.36 -1.95 2.00
C PHE A 56 9.14 -1.66 3.28
N ALA A 57 9.58 -0.42 3.49
CA ALA A 57 10.26 -0.02 4.72
C ALA A 57 9.36 -0.21 5.95
N LEU A 58 8.07 0.13 5.85
CA LEU A 58 7.10 -0.14 6.91
C LEU A 58 6.82 -1.63 7.07
N GLY A 59 6.70 -2.39 5.99
CA GLY A 59 6.54 -3.84 6.04
C GLY A 59 7.70 -4.52 6.78
N LEU A 60 8.94 -4.14 6.47
CA LEU A 60 10.14 -4.63 7.15
C LEU A 60 10.17 -4.22 8.63
N PHE A 61 9.75 -3.00 8.95
CA PHE A 61 9.62 -2.55 10.34
C PHE A 61 8.57 -3.37 11.11
N GLN A 62 7.44 -3.73 10.48
CA GLN A 62 6.44 -4.61 11.10
C GLN A 62 6.98 -6.03 11.33
N ILE A 63 7.86 -6.55 10.47
CA ILE A 63 8.56 -7.82 10.72
C ILE A 63 9.37 -7.73 12.01
N ALA A 64 10.17 -6.67 12.18
CA ALA A 64 10.96 -6.46 13.39
C ALA A 64 10.09 -6.36 14.65
N ILE A 65 8.97 -5.61 14.58
CA ILE A 65 8.00 -5.52 15.69
C ILE A 65 7.38 -6.90 15.97
N LEU A 66 7.02 -7.66 14.95
CA LEU A 66 6.39 -8.97 15.13
C LEU A 66 7.34 -9.92 15.86
N THR A 67 8.61 -9.98 15.45
CA THR A 67 9.65 -10.77 16.12
C THR A 67 9.79 -10.36 17.59
N LEU A 68 9.83 -9.05 17.88
CA LEU A 68 9.88 -8.56 19.25
C LEU A 68 8.62 -8.95 20.06
N ARG A 69 7.43 -8.91 19.44
CA ARG A 69 6.18 -9.35 20.09
C ARG A 69 6.18 -10.84 20.41
N PHE A 70 6.83 -11.67 19.59
CA PHE A 70 7.03 -13.08 19.90
C PHE A 70 8.00 -13.27 21.06
N ALA A 71 9.14 -12.57 21.07
CA ALA A 71 10.11 -12.63 22.16
C ALA A 71 9.53 -12.18 23.51
N LEU A 72 8.72 -11.11 23.52
CA LEU A 72 8.09 -10.55 24.72
C LEU A 72 6.76 -11.21 25.11
N HIS A 73 6.38 -12.34 24.50
CA HIS A 73 5.12 -13.04 24.79
C HIS A 73 3.87 -12.14 24.72
N SER A 74 3.84 -11.22 23.76
CA SER A 74 2.73 -10.27 23.58
C SER A 74 1.40 -10.99 23.29
N PRO A 75 0.24 -10.44 23.71
CA PRO A 75 -1.06 -11.04 23.47
C PRO A 75 -1.32 -11.34 21.99
N LEU A 76 -2.04 -12.43 21.72
CA LEU A 76 -2.37 -12.89 20.36
C LEU A 76 -3.05 -11.79 19.52
N GLY A 77 -3.90 -10.96 20.13
CA GLY A 77 -4.55 -9.87 19.41
C GLY A 77 -3.57 -8.83 18.84
N LYS A 78 -2.48 -8.54 19.56
CA LYS A 78 -1.43 -7.62 19.10
C LYS A 78 -0.55 -8.23 18.02
N LYS A 79 -0.32 -9.55 18.08
CA LYS A 79 0.39 -10.29 17.02
C LYS A 79 -0.44 -10.32 15.74
N ALA A 80 -1.74 -10.62 15.83
CA ALA A 80 -2.67 -10.65 14.70
C ALA A 80 -2.78 -9.27 14.02
N GLU A 81 -2.84 -8.19 14.81
CA GLU A 81 -2.85 -6.82 14.32
C GLU A 81 -1.56 -6.48 13.55
N THR A 82 -0.39 -6.78 14.13
CA THR A 82 0.90 -6.56 13.45
C THR A 82 1.05 -7.38 12.17
N LEU A 83 0.60 -8.65 12.16
CA LEU A 83 0.68 -9.49 10.96
C LEU A 83 -0.27 -9.00 9.85
N SER A 84 -1.49 -8.58 10.20
CA SER A 84 -2.42 -7.95 9.27
C SER A 84 -1.84 -6.69 8.64
N ASN A 85 -1.23 -5.83 9.45
CA ASN A 85 -0.58 -4.61 8.97
C ASN A 85 0.62 -4.92 8.07
N LEU A 86 1.41 -5.96 8.40
CA LEU A 86 2.50 -6.43 7.57
C LEU A 86 2.01 -6.86 6.17
N VAL A 87 0.95 -7.68 6.10
CA VAL A 87 0.36 -8.10 4.83
C VAL A 87 -0.14 -6.90 4.02
N PHE A 88 -0.78 -5.94 4.69
CA PHE A 88 -1.25 -4.71 4.05
C PHE A 88 -0.09 -3.90 3.44
N TRP A 89 0.96 -3.63 4.21
CA TRP A 89 2.07 -2.80 3.74
C TRP A 89 2.91 -3.48 2.65
N LEU A 90 3.21 -4.77 2.80
CA LEU A 90 3.93 -5.52 1.76
C LEU A 90 3.09 -5.67 0.49
N GLY A 91 1.80 -5.98 0.63
CA GLY A 91 0.88 -6.05 -0.50
C GLY A 91 0.74 -4.71 -1.21
N THR A 92 0.69 -3.61 -0.47
CA THR A 92 0.64 -2.26 -1.04
C THR A 92 1.89 -1.97 -1.87
N GLY A 93 3.09 -2.24 -1.31
CA GLY A 93 4.34 -2.09 -2.05
C GLY A 93 4.37 -2.91 -3.33
N PHE A 94 3.95 -4.18 -3.26
CA PHE A 94 3.84 -5.07 -4.42
C PHE A 94 2.88 -4.53 -5.48
N LEU A 95 1.69 -4.07 -5.09
CA LEU A 95 0.71 -3.50 -6.03
C LEU A 95 1.21 -2.21 -6.68
N ILE A 96 1.86 -1.33 -5.92
CA ILE A 96 2.44 -0.09 -6.47
C ILE A 96 3.52 -0.43 -7.49
N HIS A 97 4.43 -1.36 -7.18
CA HIS A 97 5.48 -1.78 -8.11
C HIS A 97 4.90 -2.31 -9.43
N ASN A 98 4.05 -3.34 -9.34
CA ASN A 98 3.56 -4.06 -10.51
C ASN A 98 2.52 -3.26 -11.29
N LEU A 99 1.71 -2.41 -10.66
CA LEU A 99 0.63 -1.71 -11.35
C LEU A 99 1.02 -0.27 -11.71
N LEU A 100 1.66 0.46 -10.80
CA LEU A 100 1.92 1.88 -10.98
C LEU A 100 3.33 2.19 -11.48
N ASN A 101 4.35 1.40 -11.12
CA ASN A 101 5.71 1.65 -11.62
C ASN A 101 5.97 1.02 -12.98
N GLU A 102 5.49 -0.20 -13.23
CA GLU A 102 5.75 -0.90 -14.51
C GLU A 102 4.79 -0.50 -15.64
N PHE A 103 3.49 -0.36 -15.34
CA PHE A 103 2.45 -0.28 -16.37
C PHE A 103 1.48 0.89 -16.20
N ALA A 104 1.87 2.00 -15.57
CA ALA A 104 0.96 3.11 -15.23
C ALA A 104 0.16 3.67 -16.42
N THR A 105 -1.01 3.09 -16.66
CA THR A 105 -2.04 3.53 -17.60
C THR A 105 -3.30 3.89 -16.83
N LEU A 106 -4.21 4.61 -17.48
CA LEU A 106 -5.47 5.01 -16.85
C LEU A 106 -6.32 3.79 -16.43
N VAL A 107 -6.34 2.71 -17.22
CA VAL A 107 -7.01 1.45 -16.87
C VAL A 107 -6.42 0.87 -15.60
N ILE A 108 -5.09 0.84 -15.53
CA ILE A 108 -4.35 0.22 -14.43
C ILE A 108 -4.42 1.07 -13.15
N TRP A 109 -4.54 2.40 -13.27
CA TRP A 109 -4.82 3.28 -12.15
C TRP A 109 -6.11 2.89 -11.41
N PHE A 110 -7.20 2.65 -12.15
CA PHE A 110 -8.46 2.22 -11.54
C PHE A 110 -8.38 0.78 -11.01
N ALA A 111 -7.69 -0.11 -11.72
CA ALA A 111 -7.45 -1.48 -11.26
C ALA A 111 -6.63 -1.50 -9.95
N PHE A 112 -5.67 -0.59 -9.79
CA PHE A 112 -4.87 -0.44 -8.57
C PHE A 112 -5.77 -0.11 -7.37
N TRP A 113 -6.69 0.85 -7.49
CA TRP A 113 -7.59 1.18 -6.38
C TRP A 113 -8.55 0.04 -6.03
N ALA A 114 -9.04 -0.69 -7.03
CA ALA A 114 -9.82 -1.91 -6.79
C ALA A 114 -8.99 -2.97 -6.03
N ALA A 115 -7.73 -3.18 -6.44
CA ALA A 115 -6.81 -4.08 -5.76
C ALA A 115 -6.48 -3.64 -4.33
N MET A 116 -6.33 -2.34 -4.07
CA MET A 116 -6.14 -1.80 -2.72
C MET A 116 -7.34 -2.08 -1.81
N ILE A 117 -8.57 -1.93 -2.30
CA ILE A 117 -9.78 -2.26 -1.53
C ILE A 117 -9.83 -3.76 -1.23
N MET A 118 -9.52 -4.61 -2.20
CA MET A 118 -9.42 -6.06 -2.00
C MET A 118 -8.33 -6.41 -0.97
N LEU A 119 -7.19 -5.74 -1.00
CA LEU A 119 -6.09 -5.96 -0.07
C LEU A 119 -6.49 -5.60 1.37
N ILE A 120 -7.23 -4.50 1.57
CA ILE A 120 -7.79 -4.16 2.89
C ILE A 120 -8.67 -5.31 3.40
N GLY A 121 -9.56 -5.83 2.54
CA GLY A 121 -10.39 -6.99 2.86
C GLY A 121 -9.56 -8.22 3.23
N ALA A 122 -8.53 -8.54 2.45
CA ALA A 122 -7.63 -9.66 2.71
C ALA A 122 -6.90 -9.51 4.06
N SER A 123 -6.41 -8.31 4.39
CA SER A 123 -5.77 -8.04 5.69
C SER A 123 -6.73 -8.26 6.87
N LEU A 124 -7.99 -7.82 6.74
CA LEU A 124 -9.01 -8.08 7.77
C LEU A 124 -9.29 -9.58 7.94
N VAL A 125 -9.35 -10.35 6.85
CA VAL A 125 -9.51 -11.82 6.90
C VAL A 125 -8.33 -12.48 7.59
N VAL A 126 -7.09 -12.08 7.27
CA VAL A 126 -5.88 -12.58 7.95
C VAL A 126 -5.96 -12.34 9.46
N ARG A 127 -6.35 -11.14 9.88
CA ARG A 127 -6.52 -10.81 11.31
C ARG A 127 -7.57 -11.71 11.97
N ALA A 128 -8.74 -11.85 11.35
CA ALA A 128 -9.84 -12.66 11.87
C ALA A 128 -9.46 -14.14 11.98
N PHE A 129 -8.75 -14.66 10.99
CA PHE A 129 -8.26 -16.03 10.98
C PHE A 129 -7.31 -16.32 12.15
N ILE A 130 -6.31 -15.47 12.37
CA ILE A 130 -5.33 -15.63 13.47
C ILE A 130 -6.03 -15.56 14.84
N LEU A 131 -6.95 -14.61 15.01
CA LEU A 131 -7.72 -14.48 16.26
C LEU A 131 -8.57 -15.72 16.52
N THR A 132 -9.18 -16.29 15.50
CA THR A 132 -10.02 -17.49 15.62
C THR A 132 -9.17 -18.71 15.93
N LEU A 133 -8.07 -18.92 15.20
CA LEU A 133 -7.13 -20.01 15.44
C LEU A 133 -6.55 -19.92 16.86
N GLY A 134 -6.18 -18.72 17.29
CA GLY A 134 -5.65 -18.47 18.62
C GLY A 134 -6.65 -18.73 19.75
N ARG A 135 -7.96 -18.58 19.51
CA ARG A 135 -9.03 -18.95 20.47
C ARG A 135 -9.32 -20.45 20.50
N LEU A 136 -8.96 -21.17 19.45
CA LEU A 136 -9.27 -22.61 19.32
C LEU A 136 -8.18 -23.49 19.95
N ILE A 137 -6.98 -22.94 20.13
CA ILE A 137 -5.79 -23.63 20.67
C ILE A 137 -5.58 -23.32 22.18
N LEU A 138 -6.21 -22.28 22.72
CA LEU A 138 -6.16 -21.84 24.12
C LEU A 138 -7.42 -22.26 24.87
#